data_AF-A0A7C2ZLS0-F1
#
_entry.id   AF-A0A7C2ZLS0-F1
#
_cell.length_a   1.000
_cell.length_b   1.000
_cell.length_c   1.000
_cell.angle_alpha   90.00
_cell.angle_beta   90.00
_cell.angle_gamma   90.00
#
_symmetry.space_group_name_H-M   'P 1'
#
loop_
_entity.id
_entity.type
_entity.pdbx_description
1 polymer ?
#
loop_
_entity_poly.entity_id
_entity_poly.type
_entity_poly.pdbx_seq_one_letter_code
_entity_poly.pdbx_strand_id
1 'polypeptide(L)'
;MSREFPPQYPIERVALFVDMSNLYYAARNINVRVDYERLKQFVARGRKLIRAFAYMGLDPDDTQAQGLVNFLKRYAGYKVVTKPLRRYDDGTVKANLDIELAIDMLTIADYVDTIVLV
;
A
#
# COMPACT_ATOMS: atom_id res chain seq x y z
N MET A 1 -20.32 10.97 -39.26
CA MET A 1 -19.17 11.31 -38.39
C MET A 1 -19.71 11.71 -37.03
N SER A 2 -19.72 10.78 -36.08
CA SER A 2 -20.10 11.04 -34.70
C SER A 2 -18.96 11.81 -34.04
N ARG A 3 -19.22 13.02 -33.54
CA ARG A 3 -18.25 13.76 -32.73
C ARG A 3 -18.13 13.04 -31.38
N GLU A 4 -16.98 12.43 -31.11
CA GLU A 4 -16.64 12.01 -29.75
C GLU A 4 -16.45 13.26 -28.90
N PHE A 5 -17.31 13.41 -27.89
CA PHE A 5 -17.14 14.43 -26.87
C PHE A 5 -15.97 14.01 -25.98
N PRO A 6 -15.05 14.93 -25.62
CA PRO A 6 -14.02 14.61 -24.64
C PRO A 6 -14.68 14.16 -23.33
N PRO A 7 -14.05 13.24 -22.57
CA PRO A 7 -14.59 12.80 -21.30
C PRO A 7 -14.92 14.01 -20.42
N GLN A 8 -16.18 14.08 -19.97
CA GLN A 8 -16.80 15.29 -19.44
C GLN A 8 -16.32 15.66 -18.03
N TYR A 9 -15.41 14.87 -17.43
CA TYR A 9 -14.78 15.12 -16.14
C TYR A 9 -13.32 14.65 -16.16
N PRO A 10 -12.40 15.32 -15.42
CA PRO A 10 -11.04 14.85 -15.27
C PRO A 10 -11.02 13.43 -14.67
N ILE A 11 -10.11 12.58 -15.14
CA ILE A 11 -9.91 11.24 -14.59
C ILE A 11 -9.48 11.39 -13.12
N GLU A 12 -10.30 10.87 -12.20
CA GLU A 12 -10.04 10.89 -10.77
C GLU A 12 -8.66 10.28 -10.46
N ARG A 13 -7.88 10.99 -9.65
CA ARG A 13 -6.55 10.60 -9.21
C ARG A 13 -6.65 9.90 -7.85
N VAL A 14 -6.12 8.69 -7.75
CA VAL A 14 -6.17 7.90 -6.52
C VAL A 14 -4.78 7.55 -6.02
N ALA A 15 -4.58 7.56 -4.70
CA ALA A 15 -3.42 6.94 -4.05
C ALA A 15 -3.85 5.79 -3.14
N LEU A 16 -3.04 4.74 -3.12
CA LEU A 16 -3.23 3.56 -2.28
C LEU A 16 -2.17 3.52 -1.17
N PHE A 17 -2.60 3.34 0.07
CA PHE A 17 -1.77 3.15 1.25
C PHE A 17 -2.14 1.80 1.88
N VAL A 18 -1.17 0.91 2.04
CA VAL A 18 -1.38 -0.42 2.61
C VAL A 18 -0.60 -0.55 3.90
N ASP A 19 -1.31 -0.70 5.02
CA ASP A 19 -0.73 -1.17 6.27
C ASP A 19 -0.57 -2.69 6.20
N MET A 20 0.66 -3.14 5.91
CA MET A 20 0.94 -4.55 5.68
C MET A 20 0.73 -5.40 6.94
N SER A 21 0.94 -4.83 8.12
CA SER A 21 0.78 -5.56 9.38
C SER A 21 -0.69 -5.84 9.62
N ASN A 22 -1.53 -4.79 9.57
CA ASN A 22 -2.96 -4.93 9.80
C ASN A 22 -3.64 -5.78 8.71
N LEU A 23 -3.28 -5.58 7.44
CA LEU A 23 -3.80 -6.39 6.35
C LEU A 23 -3.39 -7.87 6.46
N TYR A 24 -2.15 -8.15 6.85
CA TYR A 24 -1.67 -9.53 7.03
C TYR A 24 -2.46 -10.26 8.13
N TYR A 25 -2.63 -9.64 9.30
CA TYR A 25 -3.38 -10.26 10.40
C TYR A 25 -4.85 -10.45 10.04
N ALA A 26 -5.47 -9.46 9.39
CA ALA A 26 -6.86 -9.56 8.93
C ALA A 26 -7.04 -10.73 7.92
N ALA A 27 -6.18 -10.80 6.91
CA ALA A 27 -6.22 -11.86 5.89
C ALA A 27 -5.95 -13.25 6.47
N ARG A 28 -4.98 -13.35 7.40
CA ARG A 28 -4.66 -14.60 8.11
C ARG A 28 -5.84 -15.11 8.94
N ASN A 29 -6.56 -14.22 9.63
CA ASN A 29 -7.71 -14.59 10.45
C ASN A 29 -8.85 -15.22 9.65
N ILE A 30 -8.96 -14.90 8.36
CA ILE A 30 -9.95 -15.49 7.43
C ILE A 30 -9.33 -16.47 6.43
N ASN A 31 -8.06 -16.86 6.62
CA ASN A 31 -7.30 -17.77 5.77
C ASN A 31 -7.30 -17.37 4.27
N VAL A 32 -7.18 -16.08 3.99
CA VAL A 32 -7.09 -15.53 2.63
C VAL A 32 -5.67 -15.09 2.34
N ARG A 33 -5.22 -15.32 1.10
CA ARG A 33 -3.98 -14.72 0.58
C ARG A 33 -4.29 -13.44 -0.17
N VAL A 34 -3.53 -12.39 0.12
CA VAL A 34 -3.66 -11.10 -0.56
C VAL A 34 -2.85 -11.13 -1.85
N ASP A 35 -3.52 -10.85 -2.97
CA ASP A 35 -2.89 -10.54 -4.24
C ASP A 35 -2.73 -9.03 -4.36
N TYR A 36 -1.51 -8.53 -4.17
CA TYR A 36 -1.21 -7.10 -4.15
C TYR A 36 -1.33 -6.45 -5.53
N GLU A 37 -1.10 -7.20 -6.62
CA GLU A 37 -1.28 -6.66 -7.97
C GLU A 37 -2.76 -6.47 -8.27
N ARG A 38 -3.58 -7.47 -7.92
CA ARG A 38 -5.04 -7.40 -8.08
C ARG A 38 -5.67 -6.35 -7.17
N LEU A 39 -5.19 -6.20 -5.94
CA LEU A 39 -5.60 -5.12 -5.03
C LEU A 39 -5.34 -3.74 -5.67
N LYS A 40 -4.12 -3.51 -6.15
CA LYS A 40 -3.73 -2.27 -6.82
C LYS A 40 -4.58 -1.99 -8.06
N GLN A 41 -4.81 -3.01 -8.90
CA GLN A 41 -5.65 -2.89 -10.10
C GLN A 41 -7.10 -2.59 -9.76
N PHE A 42 -7.63 -3.21 -8.70
CA PHE A 42 -8.98 -2.96 -8.22
C PHE A 42 -9.13 -1.50 -7.77
N VAL A 43 -8.18 -0.99 -7.00
CA VAL A 43 -8.14 0.42 -6.58
C VAL A 43 -7.98 1.36 -7.78
N ALA A 44 -7.17 1.00 -8.77
CA ALA A 44 -6.98 1.85 -9.96
C ALA A 44 -8.16 1.84 -10.95
N ARG A 45 -9.15 0.95 -10.82
CA ARG A 45 -10.18 0.75 -11.86
C ARG A 45 -10.94 2.05 -12.18
N GLY A 46 -10.86 2.48 -13.44
CA GLY A 46 -11.52 3.70 -13.93
C GLY A 46 -10.87 5.02 -13.48
N ARG A 47 -9.71 4.95 -12.80
CA ARG A 47 -9.04 6.07 -12.14
C ARG A 47 -7.56 6.08 -12.51
N LYS A 48 -6.90 7.21 -12.28
CA LYS A 48 -5.45 7.32 -12.44
C LYS A 48 -4.77 7.05 -11.11
N LEU A 49 -4.15 5.88 -10.97
CA LEU A 49 -3.32 5.58 -9.80
C LEU A 49 -2.04 6.44 -9.82
N ILE A 50 -1.92 7.35 -8.86
CA ILE A 50 -0.77 8.25 -8.73
C ILE A 50 0.39 7.56 -8.02
N ARG A 51 0.12 6.90 -6.90
CA ARG A 51 1.09 6.14 -6.11
C ARG A 51 0.41 5.00 -5.35
N ALA A 52 1.17 3.93 -5.11
CA ALA A 52 0.82 2.87 -4.17
C ALA A 52 1.97 2.72 -3.15
N PHE A 53 1.62 2.77 -1.87
CA PHE A 53 2.54 2.66 -0.75
C PHE A 53 2.25 1.39 0.05
N ALA A 54 3.29 0.77 0.58
CA ALA A 54 3.19 -0.36 1.50
C ALA A 54 4.09 -0.12 2.71
N TYR A 55 3.52 -0.20 3.92
CA TYR A 55 4.21 0.05 5.18
C TYR A 55 4.39 -1.26 5.93
N MET A 56 5.63 -1.64 6.22
CA MET A 56 5.95 -2.96 6.75
C MET A 56 7.04 -2.92 7.82
N GLY A 57 6.81 -3.63 8.94
CA GLY A 57 7.88 -3.99 9.85
C GLY A 57 8.76 -5.09 9.23
N LEU A 58 10.08 -4.91 9.23
CA LEU A 58 11.01 -5.87 8.63
C LEU A 58 12.03 -6.34 9.66
N ASP A 59 12.13 -7.66 9.85
CA ASP A 59 13.33 -8.27 10.42
C ASP A 59 14.35 -8.43 9.28
N PRO A 60 15.56 -7.85 9.37
CA PRO A 60 16.60 -8.04 8.37
C PRO A 60 16.99 -9.51 8.17
N ASP A 61 16.73 -10.41 9.10
CA ASP A 61 17.06 -11.83 8.94
C ASP A 61 15.90 -12.64 8.32
N ASP A 62 14.71 -12.05 8.17
CA ASP A 62 13.56 -12.70 7.53
C ASP A 62 13.64 -12.62 6.00
N THR A 63 14.26 -13.65 5.43
CA THR A 63 14.41 -13.81 3.97
C THR A 63 13.08 -13.85 3.21
N GLN A 64 11.99 -14.32 3.81
CA GLN A 64 10.67 -14.33 3.16
C GLN A 64 10.10 -12.93 3.08
N ALA A 65 10.17 -12.17 4.20
CA ALA A 65 9.75 -10.77 4.23
C ALA A 65 10.60 -9.91 3.27
N GLN A 66 11.91 -10.14 3.19
CA GLN A 66 12.76 -9.49 2.19
C GLN A 66 12.33 -9.82 0.76
N GLY A 67 12.00 -11.09 0.49
CA GLY A 67 11.46 -11.52 -0.80
C GLY A 67 10.18 -10.76 -1.18
N LEU A 68 9.26 -10.60 -0.24
CA LEU A 68 8.03 -9.82 -0.43
C LEU A 68 8.34 -8.34 -0.71
N VAL A 69 9.25 -7.72 0.05
CA VAL A 69 9.67 -6.31 -0.18
C VAL A 69 10.24 -6.15 -1.58
N ASN A 70 11.09 -7.08 -2.02
CA ASN A 70 11.65 -7.06 -3.37
C ASN A 70 10.59 -7.24 -4.45
N PHE A 71 9.65 -8.17 -4.24
CA PHE A 71 8.51 -8.36 -5.13
C PHE A 71 7.69 -7.07 -5.26
N LEU A 72 7.30 -6.47 -4.14
CA LEU A 72 6.49 -5.26 -4.10
C LEU A 72 7.16 -4.09 -4.80
N LYS A 73 8.47 -3.87 -4.55
CA LYS A 73 9.23 -2.77 -5.15
C LYS A 73 9.46 -2.96 -6.64
N ARG A 74 9.92 -4.14 -7.06
CA ARG A 74 10.45 -4.36 -8.42
C ARG A 74 9.40 -4.80 -9.42
N TYR A 75 8.37 -5.50 -8.97
CA TYR A 75 7.38 -6.12 -9.85
C TYR A 75 5.99 -5.53 -9.60
N ALA A 76 5.52 -5.52 -8.36
CA ALA A 76 4.19 -5.00 -8.05
C ALA A 76 4.12 -3.46 -8.05
N GLY A 77 5.24 -2.74 -8.17
CA GLY A 77 5.29 -1.29 -8.35
C GLY A 77 4.85 -0.44 -7.15
N TYR A 78 5.05 -0.95 -5.94
CA TYR A 78 4.79 -0.21 -4.70
C TYR A 78 6.03 0.56 -4.23
N LYS A 79 5.84 1.76 -3.67
CA LYS A 79 6.82 2.39 -2.78
C LYS A 79 6.72 1.73 -1.41
N VAL A 80 7.69 0.89 -1.07
CA VAL A 80 7.69 0.19 0.21
C VAL A 80 8.50 0.97 1.25
N VAL A 81 7.86 1.31 2.35
CA VAL A 81 8.43 1.94 3.54
C VAL A 81 8.59 0.88 4.61
N THR A 82 9.82 0.70 5.10
CA THR A 82 10.15 -0.35 6.08
C THR A 82 10.73 0.23 7.34
N LYS A 83 10.42 -0.39 8.47
CA LYS A 83 11.02 -0.06 9.77
C LYS A 83 11.49 -1.35 10.44
N PRO A 84 12.68 -1.37 11.09
CA PRO A 84 13.13 -2.53 11.83
C PRO A 84 12.09 -2.95 12.87
N LEU A 85 11.83 -4.26 12.98
CA LEU A 85 11.00 -4.79 14.05
C LEU A 85 11.67 -4.55 15.41
N ARG A 86 10.93 -4.01 16.36
CA ARG A 86 11.40 -3.81 17.73
C ARG A 86 10.87 -4.95 18.60
N ARG A 87 11.78 -5.61 19.33
CA ARG A 87 11.44 -6.57 20.38
C ARG A 87 11.29 -5.82 21.69
N TYR A 88 10.17 -6.03 22.38
CA TYR A 88 9.88 -5.45 23.68
C TYR A 88 10.12 -6.48 24.79
N ASP A 89 10.27 -6.00 26.03
CA ASP A 89 10.60 -6.84 27.19
C ASP A 89 9.51 -7.87 27.52
N ASP A 90 8.28 -7.63 27.05
CA ASP A 90 7.13 -8.55 27.15
C ASP A 90 7.15 -9.65 26.06
N GLY A 91 8.19 -9.70 25.23
CA GLY A 91 8.33 -10.64 24.12
C GLY A 91 7.58 -10.26 22.85
N THR A 92 6.84 -9.14 22.84
CA THR A 92 6.16 -8.67 21.63
C THR A 92 7.16 -8.13 20.61
N VAL A 93 6.90 -8.41 19.33
CA VAL A 93 7.73 -7.94 18.21
C VAL A 93 6.85 -7.15 17.27
N LYS A 94 7.04 -5.82 17.22
CA LYS A 94 6.22 -4.92 16.40
C LYS A 94 7.06 -3.77 15.85
N ALA A 95 6.69 -3.29 14.67
CA ALA A 95 7.04 -1.97 14.19
C ALA A 95 5.74 -1.17 14.01
N ASN A 96 5.71 0.06 14.51
CA ASN A 96 4.63 1.00 14.26
C ASN A 96 5.11 2.00 13.18
N LEU A 97 4.33 2.09 12.10
CA LEU A 97 4.53 3.00 10.97
C LEU A 97 3.36 3.99 10.80
N ASP A 98 2.49 4.13 11.81
CA ASP A 98 1.27 4.95 11.75
C ASP A 98 1.61 6.42 11.46
N ILE A 99 2.69 6.92 12.06
CA ILE A 99 3.16 8.29 11.84
C ILE A 99 3.66 8.48 10.40
N GLU A 100 4.51 7.58 9.91
CA GLU A 100 5.03 7.62 8.55
C GLU A 100 3.89 7.54 7.51
N LEU A 101 2.92 6.64 7.75
CA LEU A 101 1.73 6.49 6.92
C LEU A 101 0.89 7.77 6.91
N ALA A 102 0.58 8.33 8.08
CA ALA A 102 -0.23 9.55 8.19
C ALA A 102 0.45 10.76 7.51
N ILE A 103 1.77 10.91 7.69
CA ILE A 103 2.54 11.99 7.07
C ILE A 103 2.57 11.85 5.54
N ASP A 104 2.82 10.65 5.01
CA ASP A 104 2.82 10.44 3.56
C ASP A 104 1.41 10.66 2.95
N MET A 105 0.34 10.29 3.66
CA MET A 105 -1.05 10.57 3.25
C MET A 105 -1.33 12.08 3.18
N LEU A 106 -0.95 12.84 4.21
CA LEU A 106 -1.09 14.30 4.21
C LEU A 106 -0.25 14.95 3.11
N THR A 107 0.96 14.44 2.87
CA THR A 107 1.90 14.98 1.87
C THR A 107 1.37 14.83 0.45
N ILE A 108 0.64 13.75 0.15
CA ILE A 108 0.09 13.52 -1.19
C ILE A 108 -1.31 14.12 -1.38
N ALA A 109 -1.99 14.57 -0.31
CA ALA A 109 -3.40 14.93 -0.33
C ALA A 109 -3.77 15.95 -1.40
N ASP A 110 -2.94 16.98 -1.63
CA ASP A 110 -3.18 18.00 -2.66
C ASP A 110 -3.02 17.49 -4.10
N TYR A 111 -2.40 16.31 -4.28
CA TYR A 111 -2.09 15.71 -5.56
C TYR A 111 -3.03 14.58 -5.99
N VAL A 112 -4.00 14.22 -5.14
CA VAL A 112 -4.99 13.19 -5.40
C VAL A 112 -6.39 13.67 -5.07
N ASP A 113 -7.38 13.01 -5.66
CA ASP A 113 -8.79 13.28 -5.39
C ASP A 113 -9.33 12.28 -4.34
N THR A 114 -8.76 11.08 -4.30
CA THR A 114 -9.12 10.01 -3.36
C THR A 114 -7.87 9.33 -2.77
N ILE A 115 -7.92 9.08 -1.45
CA ILE A 115 -6.98 8.18 -0.77
C ILE A 115 -7.73 6.90 -0.37
N VAL A 116 -7.15 5.75 -0.71
CA VAL A 116 -7.59 4.44 -0.22
C VAL A 116 -6.57 3.94 0.78
N LEU A 117 -7.01 3.77 2.03
CA LEU A 117 -6.24 3.14 3.09
C LEU A 117 -6.75 1.71 3.29
N VAL A 118 -5.83 0.75 3.30
CA VAL A 118 -6.09 -0.69 3.49
C VAL A 118 -5.30 -1.19 4.68
#